data_AF-E0SAF3-F1
#
_entry.id   AF-E0SAF3-F1
#
_cell.length_a   1.000
_cell.length_b   1.000
_cell.length_c   1.000
_cell.angle_alpha   90.00
_cell.angle_beta   90.00
_cell.angle_gamma   90.00
#
_symmetry.space_group_name_H-M   'P 1'
#
loop_
_entity.id
_entity.type
_entity.pdbx_description
1 polymer ?
#
loop_
_entity_poly.entity_id
_entity_poly.type
_entity_poly.pdbx_seq_one_letter_code
_entity_poly.pdbx_strand_id
1 'polypeptide(L)'
;MVVNKISVADLVKFEEGDRIDIGELEENKESVYAAVREEAFDAIEQGRRKMAKKKDEDFYEIIPSTNLEKSMDRILHGERKKESRAIVFEKNLKYEFDKKMRRIKRIKSKTYRRIRRQSKLKSKEAGEEKEGEDVHEDERQKRIPDILLKEIEEPEDEKTPILSFGGDEEEEDGQEKLVRLAFKDDMEENEKAFIKEKAETVEKEAPRIEETVLPGWGEWAGPGLEIVKTKSNTIRNVVEGIKYSNRKDFNRSHVIINENISSVDKKFLAELPFGYTEGEYNEKIDASISRERNTLRIFRKLVRTKTGYRNGEVIEPFHYNLE
;
A
#
# COMPACT_ATOMS: atom_id res chain seq x y z
N MET A 1 5.66 34.28 29.84
CA MET A 1 6.82 33.40 29.65
C MET A 1 7.11 33.37 28.17
N VAL A 2 8.32 33.74 27.75
CA VAL A 2 8.69 33.81 26.33
C VAL A 2 8.80 32.38 25.83
N VAL A 3 7.89 31.97 24.96
CA VAL A 3 7.94 30.64 24.34
C VAL A 3 9.06 30.67 23.32
N ASN A 4 10.18 30.01 23.64
CA ASN A 4 11.31 29.86 22.73
C ASN A 4 10.87 28.99 21.55
N LYS A 5 10.54 29.63 20.43
CA LYS A 5 10.21 28.96 19.17
C LYS A 5 11.50 28.50 18.52
N ILE A 6 11.71 27.20 18.41
CA ILE A 6 12.82 26.63 17.66
C ILE A 6 12.49 26.80 16.17
N SER A 7 13.23 27.65 15.47
CA SER A 7 13.04 27.87 14.04
C SER A 7 13.82 26.81 13.24
N VAL A 8 13.42 26.57 11.98
CA VAL A 8 14.14 25.66 11.07
C VAL A 8 15.61 26.10 10.87
N ALA A 9 15.89 27.39 10.99
CA ALA A 9 17.26 27.94 10.92
C ALA A 9 18.11 27.58 12.16
N ASP A 10 17.49 27.24 13.29
CA ASP A 10 18.19 26.79 14.49
C ASP A 10 18.47 25.29 14.45
N LEU A 11 17.63 24.51 13.76
CA LEU A 11 17.84 23.07 13.54
C LEU A 11 19.06 22.75 12.64
N VAL A 12 19.46 23.71 11.79
CA VAL A 12 20.64 23.58 10.92
C VAL A 12 21.96 23.81 11.69
N LYS A 13 21.90 24.37 12.91
CA LYS A 13 23.09 24.70 13.72
C LYS A 13 23.53 23.59 14.68
N PHE A 14 22.80 22.49 14.78
CA PHE A 14 23.16 21.36 15.66
C PHE A 14 24.16 20.44 14.97
N GLU A 15 25.32 20.21 15.59
CA GLU A 15 26.33 19.24 15.15
C GLU A 15 26.13 17.88 15.87
N GLU A 16 26.75 16.81 15.34
CA GLU A 16 26.61 15.45 15.88
C GLU A 16 27.14 15.35 17.33
N GLY A 17 26.23 15.45 18.31
CA GLY A 17 26.55 15.29 19.73
C GLY A 17 25.57 15.97 20.70
N ASP A 18 24.79 16.93 20.22
CA ASP A 18 23.88 17.69 21.07
C ASP A 18 22.64 16.87 21.46
N ARG A 19 22.37 16.75 22.77
CA ARG A 19 21.21 16.02 23.31
C ARG A 19 20.06 16.97 23.60
N ILE A 20 18.91 16.71 22.99
CA ILE A 20 17.65 17.42 23.24
C ILE A 20 16.88 16.66 24.33
N ASP A 21 16.45 17.36 25.38
CA ASP A 21 15.61 16.78 26.43
C ASP A 21 14.20 16.48 25.90
N ILE A 22 13.87 15.18 25.83
CA ILE A 22 12.66 14.65 25.19
C ILE A 22 11.38 15.06 25.95
N GLY A 23 11.51 15.53 27.20
CA GLY A 23 10.39 16.02 28.02
C GLY A 23 9.74 17.28 27.47
N GLU A 24 10.51 18.22 26.91
CA GLU A 24 9.96 19.46 26.35
C GLU A 24 9.20 19.22 25.04
N LEU A 25 9.47 18.12 24.33
CA LEU A 25 8.79 17.77 23.08
C LEU A 25 7.37 17.23 23.30
N GLU A 26 7.03 16.74 24.51
CA GLU A 26 5.68 16.22 24.78
C GLU A 26 4.64 17.32 24.94
N GLU A 27 4.99 18.43 25.58
CA GLU A 27 4.15 19.65 25.66
C GLU A 27 4.02 20.34 24.28
N ASN A 28 5.03 20.17 23.43
CA ASN A 28 5.06 20.73 22.09
C ASN A 28 4.26 19.93 21.05
N LYS A 29 3.67 18.76 21.37
CA LYS A 29 2.86 18.00 20.40
C LYS A 29 1.63 18.79 19.94
N GLU A 30 1.00 19.55 20.83
CA GLU A 30 -0.10 20.45 20.48
C GLU A 30 0.38 21.69 19.71
N SER A 31 1.59 22.18 20.00
CA SER A 31 2.24 23.29 19.29
C SER A 31 2.64 22.92 17.86
N VAL A 32 3.23 21.73 17.66
CA VAL A 32 3.56 21.17 16.34
C VAL A 32 2.29 20.89 15.55
N TYR A 33 1.25 20.35 16.21
CA TYR A 33 -0.04 20.14 15.57
C TYR A 33 -0.71 21.47 15.17
N ALA A 34 -0.60 22.50 16.01
CA ALA A 34 -1.06 23.85 15.69
C ALA A 34 -0.23 24.46 14.55
N ALA A 35 1.09 24.30 14.52
CA ALA A 35 1.95 24.82 13.46
C ALA A 35 1.66 24.16 12.11
N VAL A 36 1.54 22.83 12.05
CA VAL A 36 1.16 22.11 10.81
C VAL A 36 -0.26 22.46 10.39
N ARG A 37 -1.16 22.71 11.34
CA ARG A 37 -2.51 23.19 11.07
C ARG A 37 -2.45 24.58 10.43
N GLU A 38 -1.79 25.54 11.06
CA GLU A 38 -1.64 26.92 10.55
C GLU A 38 -0.92 26.93 9.20
N GLU A 39 0.16 26.17 9.00
CA GLU A 39 0.85 26.05 7.71
C GLU A 39 -0.04 25.44 6.61
N ALA A 40 -0.84 24.44 6.95
CA ALA A 40 -1.82 23.88 6.01
C ALA A 40 -2.94 24.89 5.71
N PHE A 41 -3.39 25.66 6.69
CA PHE A 41 -4.36 26.73 6.50
C PHE A 41 -3.79 27.88 5.65
N ASP A 42 -2.54 28.28 5.87
CA ASP A 42 -1.83 29.30 5.09
C ASP A 42 -1.58 28.85 3.64
N ALA A 43 -1.19 27.59 3.42
CA ALA A 43 -1.05 27.03 2.08
C ALA A 43 -2.39 27.00 1.32
N ILE A 44 -3.49 26.71 2.03
CA ILE A 44 -4.85 26.76 1.48
C ILE A 44 -5.29 28.21 1.24
N GLU A 45 -4.93 29.16 2.11
CA GLU A 45 -5.24 30.58 1.93
C GLU A 45 -4.49 31.15 0.72
N GLN A 46 -3.24 30.75 0.52
CA GLN A 46 -2.47 31.04 -0.69
C GLN A 46 -3.09 30.38 -1.94
N GLY A 47 -3.62 29.16 -1.82
CA GLY A 47 -4.41 28.49 -2.87
C GLY A 47 -5.70 29.23 -3.20
N ARG A 48 -6.43 29.73 -2.18
CA ARG A 48 -7.62 30.59 -2.35
C ARG A 48 -7.27 31.93 -2.97
N ARG A 49 -6.14 32.57 -2.63
CA ARG A 49 -5.66 33.80 -3.30
C ARG A 49 -5.32 33.56 -4.77
N LYS A 50 -4.82 32.36 -5.13
CA LYS A 50 -4.60 31.94 -6.52
C LYS A 50 -5.91 31.65 -7.27
N MET A 51 -6.90 31.04 -6.63
CA MET A 51 -8.25 30.78 -7.18
C MET A 51 -9.13 32.04 -7.24
N ALA A 52 -8.98 32.99 -6.32
CA ALA A 52 -9.74 34.25 -6.29
C ALA A 52 -9.49 35.15 -7.51
N LYS A 53 -8.45 34.87 -8.31
CA LYS A 53 -8.18 35.52 -9.59
C LYS A 53 -8.89 34.88 -10.79
N LYS A 54 -9.67 33.81 -10.59
CA LYS A 54 -10.60 33.26 -11.59
C LYS A 54 -11.98 33.12 -10.96
N LYS A 55 -12.83 34.12 -11.21
CA LYS A 55 -14.28 33.97 -11.15
C LYS A 55 -14.81 34.33 -12.52
N ASP A 56 -15.03 33.31 -13.34
CA ASP A 56 -16.11 33.39 -14.31
C ASP A 56 -17.37 33.14 -13.47
N GLU A 57 -18.25 34.13 -13.39
CA GLU A 57 -19.51 33.99 -12.67
C GLU A 57 -20.37 32.98 -13.46
N ASP A 58 -20.49 31.75 -12.94
CA ASP A 58 -21.40 30.75 -13.51
C ASP A 58 -22.83 31.29 -13.41
N PHE A 59 -23.40 31.70 -14.55
CA PHE A 59 -24.74 32.32 -14.69
C PHE A 59 -25.88 31.56 -13.99
N TYR A 60 -25.70 30.27 -13.72
CA TYR A 60 -26.70 29.39 -13.10
C TYR A 60 -26.56 29.21 -11.58
N GLU A 61 -25.52 29.76 -10.92
CA GLU A 61 -25.40 29.75 -9.46
C GLU A 61 -25.80 31.12 -8.87
N ILE A 62 -27.10 31.39 -8.79
CA ILE A 62 -27.61 32.62 -8.16
C ILE A 62 -27.42 32.50 -6.64
N ILE A 63 -26.38 33.13 -6.12
CA ILE A 63 -26.15 33.22 -4.67
C ILE A 63 -27.02 34.36 -4.12
N PRO A 64 -28.00 34.09 -3.24
CA PRO A 64 -28.89 35.12 -2.72
C PRO A 64 -28.08 36.15 -1.92
N SER A 65 -28.05 37.39 -2.41
CA SER A 65 -27.20 38.45 -1.86
C SER A 65 -27.94 39.25 -0.80
N THR A 66 -29.24 39.44 -0.98
CA THR A 66 -30.07 40.27 -0.11
C THR A 66 -30.58 39.50 1.10
N ASN A 67 -30.91 40.23 2.18
CA ASN A 67 -31.44 39.61 3.40
C ASN A 67 -32.81 38.95 3.18
N LEU A 68 -33.59 39.48 2.23
CA LEU A 68 -34.92 39.01 1.88
C LEU A 68 -34.84 37.70 1.08
N GLU A 69 -33.96 37.61 0.07
CA GLU A 69 -33.68 36.37 -0.66
C GLU A 69 -33.16 35.27 0.28
N LYS A 70 -32.25 35.60 1.19
CA LYS A 70 -31.76 34.67 2.22
C LYS A 70 -32.87 34.18 3.15
N SER A 71 -33.92 34.98 3.37
CA SER A 71 -35.07 34.58 4.19
C SER A 71 -36.02 33.67 3.42
N MET A 72 -36.27 33.95 2.13
CA MET A 72 -37.05 33.10 1.23
C MET A 72 -36.38 31.75 0.99
N ASP A 73 -35.07 31.72 0.76
CA ASP A 73 -34.30 30.49 0.56
C ASP A 73 -34.35 29.58 1.80
N ARG A 74 -34.30 30.17 2.99
CA ARG A 74 -34.47 29.47 4.28
C ARG A 74 -35.87 28.86 4.44
N ILE A 75 -36.90 29.55 3.96
CA ILE A 75 -38.29 29.08 4.04
C ILE A 75 -38.54 27.97 3.00
N LEU A 76 -38.04 28.12 1.78
CA LEU A 76 -38.25 27.16 0.68
C LEU A 76 -37.53 25.82 0.88
N HIS A 77 -36.33 25.83 1.47
CA HIS A 77 -35.53 24.62 1.64
C HIS A 77 -35.59 24.00 3.05
N GLY A 78 -36.36 24.60 3.96
CA GLY A 78 -36.48 24.18 5.36
C GLY A 78 -35.18 24.39 6.15
N GLU A 79 -35.25 24.30 7.48
CA GLU A 79 -34.13 24.55 8.40
C GLU A 79 -33.01 23.48 8.35
N ARG A 80 -32.72 22.90 7.20
CA ARG A 80 -31.44 22.21 7.01
C ARG A 80 -30.40 23.29 6.82
N LYS A 81 -29.73 23.67 7.92
CA LYS A 81 -28.51 24.48 7.87
C LYS A 81 -27.56 23.83 6.85
N LYS A 82 -27.50 24.38 5.63
CA LYS A 82 -26.48 24.01 4.65
C LYS A 82 -25.15 24.39 5.30
N GLU A 83 -24.43 23.39 5.81
CA GLU A 83 -23.15 23.62 6.46
C GLU A 83 -22.23 24.29 5.44
N SER A 84 -21.58 25.38 5.84
CA SER A 84 -20.66 26.06 4.94
C SER A 84 -19.58 25.07 4.51
N ARG A 85 -19.11 25.18 3.26
CA ARG A 85 -18.10 24.26 2.71
C ARG A 85 -16.86 24.14 3.62
N ALA A 86 -16.54 25.20 4.36
CA ALA A 86 -15.50 25.22 5.38
C ALA A 86 -15.79 24.27 6.56
N ILE A 87 -17.02 24.26 7.08
CA ILE A 87 -17.43 23.37 8.20
C ILE A 87 -17.40 21.91 7.77
N VAL A 88 -17.91 21.61 6.57
CA VAL A 88 -17.86 20.24 6.02
C VAL A 88 -16.42 19.78 5.83
N PHE A 89 -15.55 20.68 5.35
CA PHE A 89 -14.13 20.40 5.16
C PHE A 89 -13.40 20.16 6.50
N GLU A 90 -13.65 20.97 7.53
CA GLU A 90 -13.09 20.75 8.86
C GLU A 90 -13.52 19.41 9.46
N LYS A 91 -14.79 19.02 9.27
CA LYS A 91 -15.29 17.71 9.70
C LYS A 91 -14.59 16.57 8.96
N ASN A 92 -14.40 16.70 7.65
CA ASN A 92 -13.70 15.70 6.84
C ASN A 92 -12.22 15.59 7.21
N LEU A 93 -11.54 16.71 7.47
CA LEU A 93 -10.16 16.73 7.97
C LEU A 93 -10.05 16.07 9.34
N LYS A 94 -10.94 16.40 10.28
CA LYS A 94 -10.98 15.78 11.61
C LYS A 94 -11.22 14.27 11.51
N TYR A 95 -12.11 13.85 10.61
CA TYR A 95 -12.41 12.44 10.38
C TYR A 95 -11.19 11.67 9.83
N GLU A 96 -10.51 12.19 8.82
CA GLU A 96 -9.31 11.56 8.26
C GLU A 96 -8.14 11.55 9.26
N PHE A 97 -8.00 12.61 10.06
CA PHE A 97 -7.04 12.64 11.16
C PHE A 97 -7.34 11.57 12.23
N ASP A 98 -8.60 11.46 12.69
CA ASP A 98 -9.03 10.46 13.66
C ASP A 98 -8.85 9.04 13.12
N LYS A 99 -9.10 8.82 11.83
CA LYS A 99 -8.89 7.53 11.15
C LYS A 99 -7.40 7.17 11.09
N LYS A 100 -6.53 8.13 10.76
CA LYS A 100 -5.07 7.96 10.79
C LYS A 100 -4.55 7.69 12.21
N MET A 101 -5.09 8.40 13.21
CA MET A 101 -4.77 8.18 14.62
C MET A 101 -5.27 6.84 15.15
N ARG A 102 -6.45 6.36 14.74
CA ARG A 102 -6.90 4.99 15.04
C ARG A 102 -5.99 3.94 14.41
N ARG A 103 -5.49 4.20 13.19
CA ARG A 103 -4.51 3.34 12.52
C ARG A 103 -3.18 3.33 13.28
N ILE A 104 -2.68 4.47 13.72
CA ILE A 104 -1.46 4.59 14.54
C ILE A 104 -1.66 3.96 15.93
N LYS A 105 -2.82 4.13 16.57
CA LYS A 105 -3.18 3.42 17.83
C LYS A 105 -3.27 1.90 17.65
N ARG A 106 -3.65 1.42 16.45
CA ARG A 106 -3.60 -0.02 16.07
C ARG A 106 -2.19 -0.50 15.76
N ILE A 107 -1.35 0.36 15.19
CA ILE A 107 0.09 0.14 15.03
C ILE A 107 0.76 0.34 16.41
N LYS A 108 0.56 -0.65 17.29
CA LYS A 108 1.30 -0.71 18.55
C LYS A 108 2.76 -0.97 18.20
N SER A 109 3.60 0.07 18.29
CA SER A 109 5.05 -0.06 18.20
C SER A 109 5.54 -1.16 19.15
N LYS A 110 6.68 -1.78 18.85
CA LYS A 110 7.31 -2.76 19.77
C LYS A 110 7.47 -2.17 21.18
N THR A 111 7.73 -0.87 21.29
CA THR A 111 7.81 -0.13 22.56
C THR A 111 6.47 -0.02 23.27
N TYR A 112 5.36 0.30 22.59
CA TYR A 112 4.02 0.33 23.18
C TYR A 112 3.58 -1.04 23.71
N ARG A 113 3.88 -2.12 22.97
CA ARG A 113 3.58 -3.49 23.45
C ARG A 113 4.38 -3.84 24.70
N ARG A 114 5.65 -3.39 24.79
CA ARG A 114 6.51 -3.54 25.98
C ARG A 114 5.98 -2.75 27.17
N ILE A 115 5.59 -1.49 26.96
CA ILE A 115 4.98 -0.62 27.98
C ILE A 115 3.65 -1.20 28.47
N ARG A 116 2.79 -1.71 27.58
CA ARG A 116 1.51 -2.33 27.94
C ARG A 116 1.68 -3.65 28.71
N ARG A 117 2.73 -4.42 28.41
CA ARG A 117 3.08 -5.62 29.20
C ARG A 117 3.55 -5.22 30.59
N GLN A 118 4.45 -4.25 30.69
CA GLN A 118 4.93 -3.73 31.98
C GLN A 118 3.82 -3.08 32.80
N SER A 119 2.88 -2.35 32.18
CA SER A 119 1.74 -1.76 32.87
C SER A 119 0.75 -2.83 33.34
N LYS A 120 0.55 -3.90 32.55
CA LYS A 120 -0.32 -5.03 32.92
C LYS A 120 0.29 -5.88 34.04
N LEU A 121 1.61 -6.07 34.01
CA LEU A 121 2.36 -6.69 35.11
C LEU A 121 2.29 -5.82 36.36
N LYS A 122 2.55 -4.51 36.27
CA LYS A 122 2.38 -3.57 37.39
C LYS A 122 0.96 -3.50 37.93
N SER A 123 -0.08 -3.58 37.10
CA SER A 123 -1.47 -3.61 37.58
C SER A 123 -1.84 -4.94 38.22
N LYS A 124 -1.15 -6.02 37.83
CA LYS A 124 -1.32 -7.36 38.40
C LYS A 124 -0.56 -7.46 39.72
N GLU A 125 0.67 -6.98 39.77
CA GLU A 125 1.48 -6.80 40.99
C GLU A 125 0.77 -5.85 41.97
N ALA A 126 0.24 -4.70 41.53
CA ALA A 126 -0.55 -3.81 42.38
C ALA A 126 -1.95 -4.34 42.75
N GLY A 127 -2.42 -5.39 42.06
CA GLY A 127 -3.61 -6.15 42.42
C GLY A 127 -3.29 -7.22 43.46
N GLU A 128 -2.18 -7.92 43.29
CA GLU A 128 -1.63 -8.93 44.21
C GLU A 128 -1.10 -8.28 45.51
N GLU A 129 -0.56 -7.05 45.46
CA GLU A 129 -0.17 -6.24 46.63
C GLU A 129 -1.38 -5.62 47.35
N LYS A 130 -2.56 -5.53 46.69
CA LYS A 130 -3.81 -5.07 47.32
C LYS A 130 -4.68 -6.20 47.86
N GLU A 131 -4.31 -7.46 47.62
CA GLU A 131 -4.94 -8.63 48.23
C GLU A 131 -4.28 -9.05 49.56
N GLY A 132 -3.40 -8.22 50.12
CA GLY A 132 -2.83 -8.40 51.44
C GLY A 132 -2.80 -7.11 52.27
N GLU A 133 -3.97 -6.63 52.74
CA GLU A 133 -4.17 -5.93 54.02
C GLU A 133 -5.68 -5.54 54.22
N ASP A 134 -6.33 -6.26 55.14
CA ASP A 134 -7.51 -5.99 56.00
C ASP A 134 -8.98 -5.77 55.50
N VAL A 135 -9.79 -6.84 55.67
CA VAL A 135 -11.00 -7.05 56.52
C VAL A 135 -12.07 -5.93 56.75
N HIS A 136 -13.31 -6.16 56.25
CA HIS A 136 -14.63 -6.29 56.95
C HIS A 136 -15.87 -5.72 56.19
N GLU A 137 -16.92 -6.56 56.07
CA GLU A 137 -18.40 -6.33 55.90
C GLU A 137 -18.92 -5.52 54.68
N ASP A 138 -20.01 -5.85 53.96
CA ASP A 138 -21.14 -6.80 54.09
C ASP A 138 -21.93 -6.66 52.73
N GLU A 139 -22.46 -7.65 51.98
CA GLU A 139 -23.70 -8.40 52.23
C GLU A 139 -24.08 -9.29 51.01
N ARG A 140 -24.52 -10.53 51.31
CA ARG A 140 -25.63 -11.32 50.70
C ARG A 140 -25.51 -12.03 49.32
N GLN A 141 -25.41 -13.37 49.44
CA GLN A 141 -26.14 -14.45 48.72
C GLN A 141 -25.72 -14.71 47.25
N LYS A 142 -25.28 -15.92 46.85
CA LYS A 142 -25.93 -17.24 47.00
C LYS A 142 -24.87 -18.35 47.10
N ARG A 143 -25.03 -19.26 48.06
CA ARG A 143 -24.23 -20.47 48.24
C ARG A 143 -24.83 -21.62 47.43
N ILE A 144 -24.01 -22.30 46.63
CA ILE A 144 -24.22 -23.68 46.18
C ILE A 144 -23.00 -24.46 46.70
N PRO A 145 -23.14 -25.58 47.44
CA PRO A 145 -22.02 -26.19 48.15
C PRO A 145 -21.12 -27.04 47.23
N ASP A 146 -19.81 -26.89 47.44
CA ASP A 146 -18.68 -27.60 46.82
C ASP A 146 -18.54 -29.06 47.34
N ILE A 147 -19.34 -30.00 46.82
CA ILE A 147 -19.19 -31.44 47.15
C ILE A 147 -19.24 -32.33 45.89
N LEU A 148 -18.74 -31.88 44.74
CA LEU A 148 -18.70 -32.72 43.51
C LEU A 148 -17.47 -32.49 42.62
N LEU A 149 -16.34 -32.09 43.20
CA LEU A 149 -15.06 -31.96 42.47
C LEU A 149 -13.94 -32.69 43.20
N LYS A 150 -14.08 -34.02 43.27
CA LYS A 150 -12.97 -34.90 43.62
C LYS A 150 -13.00 -36.12 42.71
N GLU A 151 -11.85 -36.31 42.04
CA GLU A 151 -11.39 -37.53 41.35
C GLU A 151 -12.01 -37.84 39.99
N ILE A 152 -11.54 -37.14 38.95
CA ILE A 152 -11.00 -37.77 37.73
C ILE A 152 -9.77 -36.95 37.29
N GLU A 153 -8.58 -37.45 37.58
CA GLU A 153 -7.37 -37.06 36.85
C GLU A 153 -7.49 -37.65 35.44
N GLU A 154 -7.84 -36.82 34.47
CA GLU A 154 -7.71 -37.17 33.05
C GLU A 154 -6.27 -36.81 32.59
N PRO A 155 -5.52 -37.77 32.03
CA PRO A 155 -4.17 -37.52 31.55
C PRO A 155 -4.18 -36.59 30.34
N GLU A 156 -3.10 -35.84 30.17
CA GLU A 156 -2.87 -35.00 29.00
C GLU A 156 -2.86 -35.85 27.72
N ASP A 157 -3.99 -35.85 27.00
CA ASP A 157 -4.01 -36.40 25.64
C ASP A 157 -3.31 -35.42 24.70
N GLU A 158 -2.14 -35.88 24.28
CA GLU A 158 -1.34 -35.39 23.18
C GLU A 158 -2.23 -34.99 21.99
N LYS A 159 -2.20 -33.71 21.63
CA LYS A 159 -2.77 -33.22 20.37
C LYS A 159 -2.04 -33.87 19.20
N THR A 160 -2.52 -35.02 18.77
CA THR A 160 -2.15 -35.62 17.49
C THR A 160 -2.79 -34.78 16.36
N PRO A 161 -2.01 -34.23 15.41
CA PRO A 161 -2.51 -33.29 14.43
C PRO A 161 -2.91 -34.07 13.18
N ILE A 162 -4.11 -34.66 13.14
CA ILE A 162 -4.57 -35.26 11.88
C ILE A 162 -5.97 -34.79 11.48
N LEU A 163 -6.92 -34.52 12.37
CA LEU A 163 -8.27 -34.09 11.94
C LEU A 163 -8.97 -33.19 12.98
N SER A 164 -8.87 -31.86 12.81
CA SER A 164 -9.79 -30.90 13.43
C SER A 164 -10.45 -30.06 12.33
N PHE A 165 -11.69 -30.37 11.98
CA PHE A 165 -12.54 -29.57 11.10
C PHE A 165 -13.34 -28.60 11.98
N GLY A 166 -12.65 -27.58 12.49
CA GLY A 166 -13.22 -26.50 13.29
C GLY A 166 -12.41 -25.25 13.05
N GLY A 167 -12.96 -24.32 12.27
CA GLY A 167 -12.25 -23.13 11.81
C GLY A 167 -11.90 -22.18 12.95
N ASP A 168 -10.60 -22.06 13.21
CA ASP A 168 -9.98 -20.91 13.84
C ASP A 168 -9.07 -20.24 12.78
N GLU A 169 -9.36 -18.98 12.46
CA GLU A 169 -8.66 -18.15 11.46
C GLU A 169 -7.27 -17.66 11.95
N GLU A 170 -6.58 -18.40 12.82
CA GLU A 170 -5.22 -18.08 13.32
C GLU A 170 -4.16 -19.14 12.92
N GLU A 171 -4.47 -20.04 11.98
CA GLU A 171 -3.57 -21.12 11.53
C GLU A 171 -2.75 -20.83 10.26
N GLU A 172 -2.89 -19.68 9.60
CA GLU A 172 -2.05 -19.34 8.43
C GLU A 172 -0.55 -19.30 8.81
N ASP A 173 -0.28 -18.73 9.99
CA ASP A 173 1.03 -18.68 10.63
C ASP A 173 1.56 -20.08 11.03
N GLY A 174 0.66 -21.02 11.31
CA GLY A 174 1.00 -22.37 11.76
C GLY A 174 1.53 -23.21 10.60
N GLN A 175 0.84 -23.18 9.46
CA GLN A 175 1.26 -23.90 8.25
C GLN A 175 2.61 -23.39 7.73
N GLU A 176 2.81 -22.08 7.65
CA GLU A 176 4.11 -21.53 7.23
C GLU A 176 5.25 -21.91 8.18
N LYS A 177 5.00 -21.90 9.49
CA LYS A 177 5.99 -22.31 10.50
C LYS A 177 6.29 -23.81 10.42
N LEU A 178 5.27 -24.63 10.19
CA LEU A 178 5.41 -26.07 9.98
C LEU A 178 6.22 -26.37 8.71
N VAL A 179 5.93 -25.67 7.60
CA VAL A 179 6.70 -25.80 6.35
C VAL A 179 8.15 -25.36 6.59
N ARG A 180 8.39 -24.21 7.23
CA ARG A 180 9.77 -23.76 7.54
C ARG A 180 10.51 -24.74 8.45
N LEU A 181 9.82 -25.40 9.38
CA LEU A 181 10.42 -26.39 10.26
C LEU A 181 10.69 -27.71 9.54
N ALA A 182 9.76 -28.16 8.69
CA ALA A 182 9.88 -29.37 7.90
C ALA A 182 11.02 -29.29 6.87
N PHE A 183 11.27 -28.12 6.30
CA PHE A 183 12.32 -27.91 5.29
C PHE A 183 13.59 -27.23 5.85
N LYS A 184 13.69 -26.96 7.16
CA LYS A 184 14.78 -26.14 7.73
C LYS A 184 16.19 -26.60 7.31
N ASP A 185 16.41 -27.91 7.30
CA ASP A 185 17.71 -28.50 7.01
C ASP A 185 18.06 -28.39 5.51
N ASP A 186 17.06 -28.58 4.63
CA ASP A 186 17.22 -28.44 3.17
C ASP A 186 17.25 -26.97 2.71
N MET A 187 16.64 -26.06 3.48
CA MET A 187 16.50 -24.65 3.12
C MET A 187 17.86 -23.94 3.02
N GLU A 188 18.81 -24.22 3.92
CA GLU A 188 20.11 -23.55 3.89
C GLU A 188 20.93 -23.90 2.65
N GLU A 189 20.89 -25.16 2.21
CA GLU A 189 21.59 -25.62 1.02
C GLU A 189 20.92 -25.06 -0.25
N ASN A 190 19.59 -25.13 -0.30
CA ASN A 190 18.80 -24.58 -1.40
C ASN A 190 18.96 -23.06 -1.54
N GLU A 191 19.01 -22.32 -0.43
CA GLU A 191 19.24 -20.88 -0.44
C GLU A 191 20.63 -20.53 -0.99
N LYS A 192 21.67 -21.28 -0.60
CA LYS A 192 23.03 -21.09 -1.15
C LYS A 192 23.08 -21.40 -2.64
N ALA A 193 22.48 -22.52 -3.06
CA ALA A 193 22.39 -22.90 -4.46
C ALA A 193 21.66 -21.82 -5.28
N PHE A 194 20.54 -21.30 -4.76
CA PHE A 194 19.76 -20.24 -5.37
C PHE A 194 20.51 -18.92 -5.48
N ILE A 195 21.21 -18.49 -4.41
CA ILE A 195 22.03 -17.26 -4.43
C ILE A 195 23.13 -17.39 -5.48
N LYS A 196 23.74 -18.57 -5.59
CA LYS A 196 24.77 -18.85 -6.59
C LYS A 196 24.20 -18.80 -8.01
N GLU A 197 23.09 -19.48 -8.27
CA GLU A 197 22.41 -19.45 -9.57
C GLU A 197 21.99 -18.02 -9.97
N LYS A 198 21.47 -17.26 -9.00
CA LYS A 198 21.12 -15.85 -9.20
C LYS A 198 22.34 -15.02 -9.56
N ALA A 199 23.45 -15.18 -8.85
CA ALA A 199 24.69 -14.48 -9.13
C ALA A 199 25.24 -14.84 -10.52
N GLU A 200 25.24 -16.13 -10.88
CA GLU A 200 25.66 -16.60 -12.21
C GLU A 200 24.77 -16.02 -13.33
N THR A 201 23.46 -15.95 -13.12
CA THR A 201 22.51 -15.37 -14.09
C THR A 201 22.74 -13.88 -14.24
N VAL A 202 22.93 -13.16 -13.12
CA VAL A 202 23.28 -11.74 -13.10
C VAL A 202 24.57 -11.47 -13.85
N GLU A 203 25.59 -12.30 -13.65
CA GLU A 203 26.88 -12.12 -14.31
C GLU A 203 26.79 -12.38 -15.81
N LYS A 204 26.03 -13.40 -16.23
CA LYS A 204 25.80 -13.73 -17.66
C LYS A 204 25.06 -12.62 -18.40
N GLU A 205 24.08 -12.00 -17.75
CA GLU A 205 23.24 -10.93 -18.35
C GLU A 205 23.85 -9.54 -18.20
N ALA A 206 24.89 -9.38 -17.36
CA ALA A 206 25.54 -8.10 -17.14
C ALA A 206 26.16 -7.56 -18.44
N PRO A 207 26.15 -6.23 -18.66
CA PRO A 207 26.82 -5.63 -19.81
C PRO A 207 28.32 -5.90 -19.73
N ARG A 208 28.89 -6.49 -20.78
CA ARG A 208 30.31 -6.87 -20.85
C ARG A 208 30.98 -6.11 -21.99
N ILE A 209 32.21 -5.66 -21.73
CA ILE A 209 33.06 -5.03 -22.75
C ILE A 209 34.12 -6.07 -23.11
N GLU A 210 33.96 -6.69 -24.27
CA GLU A 210 34.92 -7.66 -24.80
C GLU A 210 35.94 -6.90 -25.64
N GLU A 211 37.20 -6.89 -25.20
CA GLU A 211 38.30 -6.32 -25.97
C GLU A 211 38.97 -7.44 -26.79
N THR A 212 38.76 -7.44 -28.09
CA THR A 212 39.50 -8.32 -29.00
C THR A 212 40.71 -7.57 -29.52
N VAL A 213 41.90 -8.13 -29.28
CA VAL A 213 43.14 -7.59 -29.84
C VAL A 213 43.32 -8.22 -31.22
N LEU A 214 43.51 -7.39 -32.25
CA LEU A 214 43.79 -7.85 -33.60
C LEU A 214 45.14 -8.56 -33.60
N PRO A 215 45.21 -9.76 -34.20
CA PRO A 215 46.46 -10.49 -34.31
C PRO A 215 47.44 -9.70 -35.18
N GLY A 216 48.59 -9.34 -34.61
CA GLY A 216 49.63 -8.53 -35.27
C GLY A 216 50.90 -9.33 -35.58
N TRP A 217 51.84 -8.70 -36.30
CA TRP A 217 53.15 -9.29 -36.63
C TRP A 217 53.95 -9.76 -35.39
N GLY A 218 53.67 -9.19 -34.22
CA GLY A 218 54.31 -9.56 -32.96
C GLY A 218 53.87 -10.88 -32.34
N GLU A 219 52.74 -11.47 -32.76
CA GLU A 219 52.27 -12.78 -32.26
C GLU A 219 53.05 -13.95 -32.85
N TRP A 220 53.72 -13.76 -34.00
CA TRP A 220 54.60 -14.76 -34.61
C TRP A 220 55.93 -14.95 -33.90
N ALA A 221 56.33 -14.01 -33.02
CA ALA A 221 57.62 -14.03 -32.34
C ALA A 221 57.71 -15.07 -31.19
N GLY A 222 56.63 -15.83 -30.95
CA GLY A 222 56.58 -16.95 -30.01
C GLY A 222 55.98 -16.61 -28.65
N PRO A 223 55.67 -17.62 -27.83
CA PRO A 223 55.09 -17.45 -26.49
C PRO A 223 56.08 -16.76 -25.56
N GLY A 224 55.65 -15.66 -24.90
CA GLY A 224 56.44 -14.95 -23.89
C GLY A 224 56.54 -13.43 -24.08
N LEU A 225 56.02 -12.88 -25.18
CA LEU A 225 55.94 -11.44 -25.41
C LEU A 225 54.56 -10.91 -24.98
N GLU A 226 54.54 -9.85 -24.16
CA GLU A 226 53.31 -9.18 -23.76
C GLU A 226 52.73 -8.37 -24.92
N ILE A 227 51.46 -8.63 -25.25
CA ILE A 227 50.75 -7.91 -26.31
C ILE A 227 50.33 -6.54 -25.78
N VAL A 228 50.95 -5.47 -26.30
CA VAL A 228 50.61 -4.10 -25.92
C VAL A 228 49.30 -3.67 -26.59
N LYS A 229 48.26 -3.44 -25.77
CA LYS A 229 46.95 -2.96 -26.23
C LYS A 229 47.02 -1.49 -26.62
N THR A 230 46.75 -1.18 -27.88
CA THR A 230 46.63 0.18 -28.40
C THR A 230 45.25 0.41 -29.01
N LYS A 231 44.80 1.67 -29.07
CA LYS A 231 43.48 2.02 -29.64
C LYS A 231 43.29 1.56 -31.09
N SER A 232 44.38 1.41 -31.85
CA SER A 232 44.38 0.91 -33.23
C SER A 232 44.29 -0.60 -33.33
N ASN A 233 44.83 -1.33 -32.33
CA ASN A 233 44.96 -2.78 -32.38
C ASN A 233 43.88 -3.48 -31.55
N THR A 234 43.14 -2.76 -30.70
CA THR A 234 42.05 -3.32 -29.89
C THR A 234 40.69 -2.89 -30.40
N ILE A 235 39.87 -3.86 -30.78
CA ILE A 235 38.46 -3.67 -31.08
C ILE A 235 37.68 -3.92 -29.78
N ARG A 236 36.85 -2.96 -29.40
CA ARG A 236 35.98 -3.08 -28.21
C ARG A 236 34.57 -3.42 -28.67
N ASN A 237 34.13 -4.62 -28.38
CA ASN A 237 32.76 -5.06 -28.58
C ASN A 237 32.01 -4.86 -27.26
N VAL A 238 31.04 -3.95 -27.27
CA VAL A 238 30.13 -3.78 -26.13
C VAL A 238 28.98 -4.75 -26.33
N VAL A 239 28.94 -5.79 -25.51
CA VAL A 239 27.79 -6.69 -25.45
C VAL A 239 26.70 -5.99 -24.65
N GLU A 240 25.59 -5.70 -25.32
CA GLU A 240 24.42 -5.12 -24.67
C GLU A 240 23.90 -6.11 -23.61
N GLY A 241 23.79 -5.63 -22.37
CA GLY A 241 23.34 -6.42 -21.23
C GLY A 241 22.51 -5.56 -20.29
N ILE A 242 21.86 -6.22 -19.34
CA ILE A 242 20.96 -5.57 -18.38
C ILE A 242 21.82 -5.11 -17.19
N LYS A 243 21.84 -3.81 -16.91
CA LYS A 243 22.48 -3.27 -15.71
C LYS A 243 21.80 -3.85 -14.46
N TYR A 244 22.59 -4.15 -13.44
CA TYR A 244 22.09 -4.76 -12.19
C TYR A 244 20.88 -4.01 -11.59
N SER A 245 20.90 -2.67 -11.61
CA SER A 245 19.82 -1.81 -11.10
C SER A 245 18.51 -1.86 -11.90
N ASN A 246 18.59 -2.19 -13.19
CA ASN A 246 17.46 -2.11 -14.11
C ASN A 246 16.68 -3.43 -14.20
N ARG A 247 17.20 -4.49 -13.59
CA ARG A 247 16.53 -5.78 -13.55
C ARG A 247 15.23 -5.71 -12.74
N LYS A 248 14.19 -6.41 -13.17
CA LYS A 248 12.89 -6.50 -12.50
C LYS A 248 12.98 -7.22 -11.15
N ASP A 249 13.95 -8.10 -10.98
CA ASP A 249 14.18 -8.89 -9.79
C ASP A 249 15.19 -8.27 -8.80
N PHE A 250 15.70 -7.06 -9.06
CA PHE A 250 16.70 -6.38 -8.22
C PHE A 250 16.25 -6.26 -6.75
N ASN A 251 14.99 -5.86 -6.51
CA ASN A 251 14.44 -5.69 -5.16
C ASN A 251 13.87 -6.99 -4.53
N ARG A 252 14.05 -8.16 -5.17
CA ARG A 252 13.47 -9.43 -4.73
C ARG A 252 14.59 -10.41 -4.43
N SER A 253 14.73 -10.88 -3.18
CA SER A 253 15.80 -11.83 -2.82
C SER A 253 15.59 -13.21 -3.45
N HIS A 254 14.40 -13.80 -3.27
CA HIS A 254 14.08 -15.20 -3.61
C HIS A 254 13.43 -15.39 -4.99
N VAL A 255 13.63 -14.46 -5.93
CA VAL A 255 13.07 -14.57 -7.29
C VAL A 255 14.17 -14.27 -8.30
N ILE A 256 14.25 -15.12 -9.34
CA ILE A 256 15.03 -14.89 -10.55
C ILE A 256 14.03 -14.71 -11.69
N ILE A 257 14.06 -13.56 -12.36
CA ILE A 257 13.18 -13.28 -13.51
C ILE A 257 14.03 -13.37 -14.77
N ASN A 258 13.67 -14.27 -15.68
CA ASN A 258 14.27 -14.34 -17.00
C ASN A 258 13.65 -13.27 -17.90
N GLU A 259 14.43 -12.25 -18.27
CA GLU A 259 14.00 -11.15 -19.13
C GLU A 259 14.31 -11.38 -20.61
N ASN A 260 15.11 -12.41 -20.93
CA ASN A 260 15.57 -12.73 -22.28
C ASN A 260 14.57 -13.59 -23.08
N ILE A 261 13.32 -13.63 -22.66
CA ILE A 261 12.27 -14.39 -23.36
C ILE A 261 11.90 -13.65 -24.64
N SER A 262 11.82 -14.39 -25.75
CA SER A 262 11.35 -13.86 -27.03
C SER A 262 10.01 -13.16 -26.86
N SER A 263 9.84 -11.98 -27.44
CA SER A 263 8.53 -11.32 -27.50
C SER A 263 7.49 -12.29 -28.06
N VAL A 264 6.29 -12.31 -27.48
CA VAL A 264 5.15 -13.07 -28.01
C VAL A 264 5.05 -12.85 -29.52
N ASP A 265 4.71 -13.89 -30.28
CA ASP A 265 4.61 -13.80 -31.74
C ASP A 265 3.80 -12.57 -32.15
N LYS A 266 4.29 -11.82 -33.13
CA LYS A 266 3.65 -10.60 -33.65
C LYS A 266 2.19 -10.80 -34.04
N LYS A 267 1.79 -12.04 -34.35
CA LYS A 267 0.41 -12.43 -34.67
C LYS A 267 -0.56 -12.24 -33.50
N PHE A 268 -0.09 -12.38 -32.27
CA PHE A 268 -0.89 -12.23 -31.05
C PHE A 268 -0.72 -10.86 -30.40
N LEU A 269 0.13 -10.00 -30.96
CA LEU A 269 0.27 -8.63 -30.48
C LEU A 269 -0.90 -7.79 -31.01
N ALA A 270 -1.74 -7.29 -30.11
CA ALA A 270 -2.82 -6.39 -30.45
C ALA A 270 -2.34 -4.94 -30.36
N GLU A 271 -2.58 -4.17 -31.43
CA GLU A 271 -2.45 -2.71 -31.38
C GLU A 271 -3.71 -2.09 -30.76
N LEU A 272 -3.54 -0.94 -30.10
CA LEU A 272 -4.64 -0.25 -29.44
C LEU A 272 -5.66 0.24 -30.49
N PRO A 273 -6.93 -0.19 -30.43
CA PRO A 273 -7.94 0.27 -31.39
C PRO A 273 -8.23 1.76 -31.27
N PHE A 274 -8.57 2.40 -32.41
CA PHE A 274 -8.91 3.82 -32.44
C PHE A 274 -10.05 4.17 -31.48
N GLY A 275 -9.87 5.26 -30.74
CA GLY A 275 -10.87 5.79 -29.81
C GLY A 275 -10.91 5.10 -28.44
N TYR A 276 -10.01 4.17 -28.15
CA TYR A 276 -9.84 3.58 -26.82
C TYR A 276 -8.54 4.07 -26.16
N THR A 277 -8.57 4.23 -24.84
CA THR A 277 -7.35 4.27 -24.03
C THR A 277 -6.88 2.86 -23.66
N GLU A 278 -5.62 2.70 -23.29
CA GLU A 278 -5.05 1.39 -22.92
C GLU A 278 -5.82 0.74 -21.75
N GLY A 279 -6.17 1.53 -20.73
CA GLY A 279 -6.95 1.05 -19.58
C GLY A 279 -8.34 0.54 -19.99
N GLU A 280 -9.09 1.35 -20.74
CA GLU A 280 -10.43 0.97 -21.22
C GLU A 280 -10.39 -0.26 -22.13
N TYR A 281 -9.35 -0.38 -22.96
CA TYR A 281 -9.18 -1.53 -23.84
C TYR A 281 -8.93 -2.81 -23.03
N ASN A 282 -8.02 -2.76 -22.05
CA ASN A 282 -7.72 -3.91 -21.21
C ASN A 282 -8.96 -4.34 -20.39
N GLU A 283 -9.67 -3.41 -19.77
CA GLU A 283 -10.93 -3.70 -19.05
C GLU A 283 -11.96 -4.39 -19.94
N LYS A 284 -12.05 -3.98 -21.22
CA LYS A 284 -12.97 -4.55 -22.19
C LYS A 284 -12.55 -5.94 -22.67
N ILE A 285 -11.25 -6.19 -22.84
CA ILE A 285 -10.71 -7.50 -23.22
C ILE A 285 -10.80 -8.50 -22.07
N ASP A 286 -10.61 -8.04 -20.82
CA ASP A 286 -10.75 -8.86 -19.62
C ASP A 286 -12.19 -9.35 -19.42
N ALA A 287 -13.18 -8.60 -19.92
CA ALA A 287 -14.58 -9.00 -19.90
C ALA A 287 -14.89 -10.11 -20.93
N SER A 288 -14.98 -11.35 -20.47
CA SER A 288 -15.33 -12.47 -21.35
C SER A 288 -16.74 -12.36 -21.94
N ILE A 289 -16.90 -12.63 -23.24
CA ILE A 289 -18.20 -12.60 -23.94
C ILE A 289 -18.82 -14.01 -24.08
N SER A 290 -18.09 -15.07 -23.72
CA SER A 290 -18.50 -16.46 -23.93
C SER A 290 -19.76 -16.85 -23.14
N ARG A 291 -20.55 -17.78 -23.70
CA ARG A 291 -21.74 -18.37 -23.04
C ARG A 291 -21.39 -19.21 -21.81
N GLU A 292 -20.19 -19.78 -21.75
CA GLU A 292 -19.74 -20.66 -20.66
C GLU A 292 -19.38 -19.87 -19.39
N ARG A 293 -18.85 -18.65 -19.56
CA ARG A 293 -18.44 -17.79 -18.44
C ARG A 293 -19.55 -16.88 -17.92
N ASN A 294 -20.58 -16.64 -18.74
CA ASN A 294 -21.68 -15.74 -18.41
C ASN A 294 -23.01 -16.47 -18.31
N THR A 295 -23.95 -15.90 -17.54
CA THR A 295 -25.34 -16.37 -17.59
C THR A 295 -25.95 -16.14 -18.97
N LEU A 296 -26.91 -16.99 -19.35
CA LEU A 296 -27.57 -16.90 -20.66
C LEU A 296 -28.19 -15.52 -20.93
N ARG A 297 -28.72 -14.86 -19.89
CA ARG A 297 -29.29 -13.51 -19.97
C ARG A 297 -28.22 -12.47 -20.31
N ILE A 298 -27.08 -12.52 -19.63
CA ILE A 298 -25.97 -11.58 -19.87
C ILE A 298 -25.37 -11.83 -21.26
N PHE A 299 -25.12 -13.08 -21.61
CA PHE A 299 -24.62 -13.47 -22.93
C PHE A 299 -25.51 -12.92 -24.06
N ARG A 300 -26.83 -13.15 -23.98
CA ARG A 300 -27.80 -12.62 -24.96
C ARG A 300 -27.80 -11.10 -25.02
N LYS A 301 -27.54 -10.41 -23.91
CA LYS A 301 -27.42 -8.94 -23.87
C LYS A 301 -26.14 -8.46 -24.54
N LEU A 302 -25.01 -9.14 -24.32
CA LEU A 302 -23.71 -8.78 -24.89
C LEU A 302 -23.65 -8.98 -26.42
N VAL A 303 -24.24 -10.07 -26.91
CA VAL A 303 -24.24 -10.41 -28.35
C VAL A 303 -25.31 -9.62 -29.12
N ARG A 304 -26.23 -8.94 -28.44
CA ARG A 304 -27.31 -8.19 -29.10
C ARG A 304 -26.75 -7.03 -29.92
N THR A 305 -27.03 -7.03 -31.22
CA THR A 305 -26.69 -5.91 -32.10
C THR A 305 -27.49 -4.65 -31.70
N LYS A 306 -26.90 -3.47 -31.94
CA LYS A 306 -27.57 -2.18 -31.66
C LYS A 306 -28.79 -1.98 -32.56
N THR A 307 -28.66 -2.35 -33.83
CA THR A 307 -29.73 -2.30 -34.83
C THR A 307 -30.27 -3.71 -35.06
N GLY A 308 -31.59 -3.84 -35.05
CA GLY A 308 -32.28 -5.05 -35.48
C GLY A 308 -33.26 -4.67 -36.59
N TYR A 309 -33.05 -5.21 -37.78
CA TYR A 309 -33.99 -5.08 -38.89
C TYR A 309 -34.92 -6.28 -38.90
N ARG A 310 -36.18 -6.06 -39.24
CA ARG A 310 -37.12 -7.13 -39.53
C ARG A 310 -37.05 -7.45 -41.01
N ASN A 311 -36.81 -8.71 -41.34
CA ASN A 311 -36.78 -9.14 -42.73
C ASN A 311 -38.16 -8.93 -43.35
N GLY A 312 -38.23 -8.26 -44.51
CA GLY A 312 -39.46 -8.05 -45.26
C GLY A 312 -40.17 -6.70 -45.02
N GLU A 313 -39.72 -5.88 -44.08
CA GLU A 313 -40.22 -4.51 -43.90
C GLU A 313 -39.31 -3.51 -44.64
N VAL A 314 -39.91 -2.59 -45.41
CA VAL A 314 -39.17 -1.48 -46.04
C VAL A 314 -38.76 -0.49 -44.95
N ILE A 315 -37.49 -0.08 -44.93
CA ILE A 315 -36.99 0.90 -43.96
C ILE A 315 -37.45 2.29 -44.41
N GLU A 316 -38.41 2.86 -43.69
CA GLU A 316 -38.85 4.24 -43.91
C GLU A 316 -37.78 5.25 -43.47
N PRO A 317 -37.59 6.35 -44.21
CA PRO A 317 -36.66 7.40 -43.81
C PRO A 317 -37.14 8.09 -42.52
N PHE A 318 -36.19 8.45 -41.66
CA PHE A 318 -36.49 9.16 -40.43
C PHE A 318 -36.94 10.60 -40.74
N HIS A 319 -38.17 10.94 -40.35
CA HIS A 319 -38.68 12.30 -40.40
C HIS A 319 -38.65 12.91 -38.99
N TYR A 320 -37.87 13.98 -38.81
CA TYR A 320 -37.77 14.68 -37.54
C TYR A 320 -38.93 15.69 -37.41
N ASN A 321 -39.79 15.51 -36.41
CA ASN A 321 -40.85 16.45 -36.09
C ASN A 321 -40.35 17.45 -35.04
N LEU A 322 -40.36 18.74 -35.40
CA LEU A 322 -40.12 19.84 -34.47
C LEU A 322 -41.46 20.19 -33.80
N GLU A 323 -41.75 19.58 -32.65
CA GLU A 323 -42.82 20.04 -31.73
C GLU A 323 -42.24 20.90 -30.61
#